data_AF-A0A2N1IDX1-F1
#
_entry.id   AF-A0A2N1IDX1-F1
#
_cell.length_a   1.000
_cell.length_b   1.000
_cell.length_c   1.000
_cell.angle_alpha   90.00
_cell.angle_beta   90.00
_cell.angle_gamma   90.00
#
_symmetry.space_group_name_H-M   'P 1'
#
loop_
_entity.id
_entity.type
_entity.pdbx_description
1 polymer ?
#
loop_
_entity_poly.entity_id
_entity_poly.type
_entity_poly.pdbx_seq_one_letter_code
_entity_poly.pdbx_strand_id
1 'polypeptide(L)'
;MADNVSNFVAIGDAACAFDPISSMGIGFAISSACHGANAIMAQLNANNLTASTANVNQAIKQYNLDLKNQFDNYHVLKQQFYQQEQRWSQAPFWQRRVLNTSDLEELAIDNSIT
;
A
#
# COMPACT_ATOMS: atom_id res chain seq x y z
N MET A 1 -4.19 9.65 -3.96
CA MET A 1 -3.08 9.36 -4.91
C MET A 1 -3.75 8.89 -6.19
N ALA A 2 -3.42 9.50 -7.34
CA ALA A 2 -4.02 9.21 -8.66
C ALA A 2 -5.54 9.43 -8.81
N ASP A 3 -6.18 10.26 -7.98
CA ASP A 3 -7.64 10.45 -8.02
C ASP A 3 -8.15 11.25 -9.24
N ASN A 4 -7.29 11.58 -10.21
CA ASN A 4 -7.64 12.49 -11.32
C ASN A 4 -7.11 12.06 -12.71
N VAL A 5 -6.60 10.84 -12.87
CA VAL A 5 -6.22 10.32 -14.19
C VAL A 5 -7.38 9.46 -14.71
N SER A 6 -8.04 9.91 -15.77
CA SER A 6 -9.14 9.17 -16.38
C SER A 6 -8.63 7.91 -17.10
N ASN A 7 -9.41 6.84 -17.05
CA ASN A 7 -9.13 5.57 -17.75
C ASN A 7 -7.75 4.96 -17.43
N PHE A 8 -7.31 5.10 -16.18
CA PHE A 8 -6.04 4.57 -15.71
C PHE A 8 -6.24 3.68 -14.49
N VAL A 9 -5.51 2.57 -14.43
CA VAL A 9 -5.45 1.66 -13.29
C VAL A 9 -4.00 1.30 -13.05
N ALA A 10 -3.46 1.67 -11.89
CA ALA A 10 -2.13 1.24 -11.47
C ALA A 10 -2.20 -0.18 -10.90
N ILE A 11 -1.18 -1.00 -11.17
CA ILE A 11 -1.01 -2.36 -10.64
C ILE A 11 0.44 -2.57 -10.20
N GLY A 12 0.71 -3.59 -9.37
CA GLY A 12 2.06 -3.91 -8.90
C GLY A 12 2.79 -2.70 -8.31
N ASP A 13 4.08 -2.56 -8.59
CA ASP A 13 4.89 -1.47 -8.04
C ASP A 13 4.42 -0.07 -8.46
N ALA A 14 3.68 0.05 -9.57
CA ALA A 14 3.06 1.32 -9.96
C ALA A 14 1.90 1.71 -9.02
N ALA A 15 1.28 0.74 -8.34
CA ALA A 15 0.24 0.95 -7.34
C ALA A 15 0.83 1.06 -5.92
N CYS A 16 1.59 0.05 -5.51
CA CYS A 16 2.19 -0.03 -4.17
C CYS A 16 3.52 -0.79 -4.24
N ALA A 17 4.57 -0.25 -3.60
CA ALA A 17 5.86 -0.90 -3.49
C ALA A 17 6.08 -1.46 -2.07
N PHE A 18 6.58 -2.69 -1.99
CA PHE A 18 6.74 -3.43 -0.73
C PHE A 18 8.21 -3.62 -0.40
N ASP A 19 8.54 -3.57 0.90
CA ASP A 19 9.86 -3.91 1.40
C ASP A 19 10.12 -5.41 1.14
N PRO A 20 11.29 -5.78 0.57
CA PRO A 20 11.61 -7.17 0.27
C PRO A 20 11.51 -8.13 1.46
N ILE A 21 11.64 -7.63 2.69
CA ILE A 21 11.55 -8.44 3.91
C ILE A 21 10.22 -9.20 4.03
N SER A 22 9.13 -8.67 3.45
CA SER A 22 7.81 -9.30 3.50
C SER A 22 7.58 -10.33 2.40
N SER A 23 8.44 -10.37 1.36
CA SER A 23 8.23 -11.18 0.14
C SER A 23 6.88 -10.97 -0.57
N MET A 24 6.19 -9.83 -0.33
CA MET A 24 4.85 -9.59 -0.87
C MET A 24 4.82 -9.07 -2.32
N GLY A 25 5.93 -8.51 -2.84
CA GLY A 25 5.94 -7.74 -4.09
C GLY A 25 5.34 -8.48 -5.30
N ILE A 26 5.86 -9.67 -5.63
CA ILE A 26 5.39 -10.44 -6.81
C ILE A 26 3.95 -10.91 -6.61
N GLY A 27 3.61 -11.41 -5.42
CA GLY A 27 2.25 -11.87 -5.12
C GLY A 27 1.22 -10.76 -5.23
N PHE A 28 1.55 -9.57 -4.74
CA PHE A 28 0.74 -8.38 -4.90
C PHE A 28 0.66 -7.92 -6.36
N ALA A 29 1.75 -7.95 -7.11
CA ALA A 29 1.72 -7.58 -8.52
C ALA A 29 0.74 -8.43 -9.32
N ILE A 30 0.73 -9.75 -9.09
CA ILE A 30 -0.21 -10.67 -9.75
C ILE A 30 -1.65 -10.43 -9.27
N SER A 31 -1.89 -10.33 -7.97
CA SER A 31 -3.25 -10.18 -7.45
C SER A 31 -3.87 -8.83 -7.83
N SER A 32 -3.10 -7.74 -7.75
CA SER A 32 -3.52 -6.40 -8.18
C SER A 32 -3.77 -6.33 -9.68
N ALA A 33 -3.03 -7.08 -10.51
CA ALA A 33 -3.30 -7.21 -11.94
C ALA A 33 -4.65 -7.89 -12.20
N CYS A 34 -4.93 -9.01 -11.52
CA CYS A 34 -6.20 -9.73 -11.64
C CYS A 34 -7.39 -8.85 -11.22
N HIS A 35 -7.29 -8.16 -10.08
CA HIS A 35 -8.34 -7.27 -9.61
C HIS A 35 -8.52 -6.04 -10.50
N GLY A 36 -7.43 -5.44 -10.99
CA GLY A 36 -7.47 -4.32 -11.92
C GLY A 36 -8.15 -4.71 -13.24
N ALA A 37 -7.84 -5.89 -13.79
CA ALA A 37 -8.49 -6.42 -14.98
C ALA A 37 -10.00 -6.61 -14.76
N ASN A 38 -10.41 -7.15 -13.61
CA ASN A 38 -11.83 -7.30 -13.27
C ASN A 38 -12.55 -5.95 -13.21
N ALA A 39 -11.93 -4.92 -12.64
CA ALA A 39 -12.51 -3.58 -12.58
C ALA A 39 -12.67 -2.96 -13.99
N ILE A 40 -11.67 -3.15 -14.85
CA ILE A 40 -11.73 -2.72 -16.27
C ILE A 40 -12.84 -3.47 -17.02
N MET A 41 -12.94 -4.80 -16.87
CA MET A 41 -13.99 -5.58 -17.52
C MET A 41 -15.39 -5.16 -17.06
N ALA A 42 -15.58 -4.88 -15.76
CA ALA A 42 -16.83 -4.35 -15.24
C ALA A 42 -17.19 -3.00 -15.89
N GLN A 43 -16.21 -2.11 -16.05
CA GLN A 43 -16.39 -0.83 -16.74
C GLN A 43 -16.75 -1.01 -18.22
N LEU A 44 -16.04 -1.87 -18.96
CA LEU A 44 -16.30 -2.11 -20.38
C LEU A 44 -17.67 -2.74 -20.63
N ASN A 45 -18.08 -3.71 -19.81
CA ASN A 45 -19.38 -4.38 -19.95
C ASN A 45 -20.55 -3.42 -19.64
N ALA A 46 -20.38 -2.53 -18.68
CA ALA A 46 -21.39 -1.51 -18.37
C ALA A 46 -21.47 -0.40 -19.42
N ASN A 47 -20.44 -0.20 -20.25
CA ASN A 47 -20.52 0.70 -21.40
C ASN A 47 -21.18 0.06 -22.64
N ASN A 48 -21.17 -1.27 -22.74
CA ASN A 48 -21.74 -2.02 -23.87
C ASN A 48 -23.23 -2.39 -23.68
N LEU A 49 -23.78 -2.22 -22.47
CA LEU A 49 -25.17 -2.47 -22.12
C LEU A 49 -25.70 -1.31 -21.28
N THR A 50 -27.02 -1.14 -21.22
CA THR A 50 -27.78 -0.04 -20.59
C THR A 50 -27.62 0.07 -19.05
N ALA A 51 -26.42 -0.11 -18.52
CA ALA A 51 -26.11 0.12 -17.11
C ALA A 51 -25.89 1.62 -16.87
N SER A 52 -26.47 2.16 -15.80
CA SER A 52 -26.26 3.57 -15.46
C SER A 52 -24.77 3.82 -15.18
N THR A 53 -24.26 4.95 -15.66
CA THR A 53 -22.87 5.41 -15.49
C THR A 53 -22.42 5.45 -14.02
N ALA A 54 -23.36 5.44 -13.08
CA ALA A 54 -23.11 5.38 -11.64
C ALA A 54 -22.45 4.06 -11.19
N ASN A 55 -22.75 2.92 -11.83
CA ASN A 55 -22.19 1.62 -11.45
C ASN A 55 -20.72 1.44 -11.91
N VAL A 56 -20.29 2.16 -12.95
CA VAL A 56 -18.96 2.05 -13.55
C VAL A 56 -17.87 2.62 -12.65
N ASN A 57 -18.11 3.82 -12.12
CA ASN A 57 -17.17 4.49 -11.22
C ASN A 57 -16.97 3.74 -9.90
N GLN A 58 -17.92 2.85 -9.55
CA GLN A 58 -17.88 2.10 -8.31
C GLN A 58 -16.81 0.99 -8.32
N ALA A 59 -16.60 0.30 -9.45
CA ALA A 59 -15.65 -0.82 -9.51
C ALA A 59 -14.19 -0.36 -9.37
N ILE A 60 -13.81 0.70 -10.10
CA ILE A 60 -12.47 1.30 -10.00
C ILE A 60 -12.26 1.94 -8.63
N LYS A 61 -13.28 2.62 -8.10
CA LYS A 61 -13.22 3.17 -6.74
C LYS A 61 -13.02 2.08 -5.69
N GLN A 62 -13.72 0.96 -5.82
CA GLN A 62 -13.55 -0.19 -4.91
C GLN A 62 -12.15 -0.77 -5.02
N TYR A 63 -11.64 -0.95 -6.23
CA TYR A 63 -10.26 -1.40 -6.47
C TYR A 63 -9.23 -0.50 -5.75
N ASN A 64 -9.36 0.83 -5.87
CA ASN A 64 -8.46 1.77 -5.20
C ASN A 64 -8.57 1.71 -3.67
N LEU A 65 -9.77 1.50 -3.13
CA LEU A 65 -9.97 1.29 -1.68
C LEU A 65 -9.30 0.00 -1.22
N ASP A 66 -9.41 -1.07 -1.99
CA ASP A 66 -8.80 -2.36 -1.68
C ASP A 66 -7.26 -2.27 -1.71
N LEU A 67 -6.69 -1.56 -2.69
CA LEU A 67 -5.25 -1.26 -2.74
C LEU A 67 -4.80 -0.52 -1.48
N LYS A 68 -5.53 0.52 -1.07
CA LYS A 68 -5.21 1.28 0.14
C LYS A 68 -5.23 0.38 1.38
N ASN A 69 -6.29 -0.43 1.54
CA ASN A 69 -6.41 -1.34 2.68
C ASN A 69 -5.28 -2.37 2.71
N GLN A 70 -4.91 -2.94 1.56
CA GLN A 70 -3.79 -3.88 1.47
C GLN A 70 -2.46 -3.22 1.86
N PHE A 71 -2.23 -1.97 1.43
CA PHE A 71 -1.02 -1.24 1.76
C PHE A 71 -0.94 -0.87 3.24
N ASP A 72 -2.06 -0.42 3.82
CA ASP A 72 -2.16 -0.12 5.25
C ASP A 72 -1.88 -1.38 6.10
N ASN A 73 -2.44 -2.54 5.71
CA ASN A 73 -2.16 -3.83 6.37
C ASN A 73 -0.69 -4.23 6.25
N TYR A 74 -0.06 -3.99 5.09
CA TYR A 74 1.37 -4.26 4.89
C TYR A 74 2.24 -3.41 5.83
N HIS A 75 1.88 -2.15 6.08
CA HIS A 75 2.64 -1.31 7.00
C HIS A 75 2.72 -1.91 8.41
N VAL A 76 1.61 -2.46 8.90
CA VAL A 76 1.56 -3.17 10.19
C VAL A 76 2.44 -4.42 10.16
N LEU A 77 2.31 -5.25 9.12
CA LEU A 77 3.12 -6.46 8.98
C LEU A 77 4.62 -6.16 8.89
N LYS A 78 5.00 -5.14 8.13
CA LYS A 78 6.39 -4.69 7.99
C LYS A 78 6.96 -4.26 9.34
N GLN A 79 6.21 -3.50 10.11
CA GLN A 79 6.63 -3.09 11.45
C GLN A 79 6.85 -4.30 12.36
N GLN A 80 5.94 -5.28 12.32
CA GLN A 80 6.08 -6.53 13.07
C GLN A 80 7.37 -7.30 12.69
N PHE A 81 7.70 -7.39 11.39
CA PHE A 81 8.95 -8.03 10.96
C PHE A 81 10.18 -7.30 11.50
N TYR A 82 10.22 -5.96 11.42
CA TYR A 82 11.36 -5.20 11.92
C TYR A 82 11.51 -5.26 13.44
N GLN A 83 10.40 -5.33 14.18
CA GLN A 83 10.40 -5.49 15.64
C GLN A 83 10.89 -6.86 16.13
N GLN A 84 10.96 -7.88 15.27
CA GLN A 84 11.48 -9.19 15.67
C GLN A 84 12.99 -9.21 15.86
N GLU A 85 13.72 -8.30 15.21
CA GLU A 85 15.18 -8.24 15.34
C GLU A 85 15.60 -7.44 16.57
N GLN A 86 16.33 -8.08 17.47
CA GLN A 86 16.75 -7.50 18.75
C GLN A 86 18.27 -7.41 18.90
N ARG A 87 19.06 -8.08 18.05
CA ARG A 87 20.54 -8.12 18.14
C ARG A 87 21.19 -6.77 17.86
N TRP A 88 20.54 -5.92 17.08
CA TRP A 88 21.08 -4.64 16.61
C TRP A 88 20.19 -3.45 16.95
N SER A 89 19.54 -3.47 18.11
CA SER A 89 18.62 -2.42 18.57
C SER A 89 19.23 -1.02 18.64
N GLN A 90 20.55 -0.90 18.78
CA GLN A 90 21.27 0.38 18.83
C GLN A 90 21.79 0.86 17.47
N ALA A 91 21.65 0.05 16.40
CA ALA A 91 22.11 0.47 15.08
C ALA A 91 21.08 1.41 14.43
N PRO A 92 21.49 2.56 13.84
CA PRO A 92 20.56 3.56 13.28
C PRO A 92 19.64 3.03 12.17
N PHE A 93 20.01 1.92 11.51
CA PHE A 93 19.15 1.26 10.53
C PHE A 93 17.87 0.69 11.17
N TRP A 94 18.01 0.00 12.31
CA TRP A 94 16.94 -0.71 13.00
C TRP A 94 16.09 0.24 13.84
N GLN A 95 16.71 1.20 14.53
CA GLN A 95 15.98 2.22 15.31
C GLN A 95 14.92 2.93 14.44
N ARG A 96 15.30 3.41 13.25
CA ARG A 96 14.36 4.09 12.32
C ARG A 96 13.18 3.24 11.84
N ARG A 97 13.24 1.91 11.99
CA ARG A 97 12.25 0.95 11.44
C ARG A 97 11.43 0.26 12.52
N VAL A 98 11.91 0.30 13.75
CA VAL A 98 11.22 -0.25 14.94
C VAL A 98 10.41 0.85 15.63
N LEU A 99 10.97 2.06 15.70
CA LEU A 99 10.39 3.21 16.38
C LEU A 99 9.32 3.87 15.51
N ASN A 100 8.22 4.26 16.14
CA ASN A 100 7.23 5.11 15.50
C ASN A 100 7.71 6.57 15.47
N THR A 101 7.07 7.42 14.67
CA THR A 101 7.40 8.85 14.58
C THR A 101 7.41 9.54 15.95
N SER A 102 6.49 9.16 16.85
CA SER A 102 6.44 9.66 18.24
C SER A 102 7.71 9.34 19.03
N ASP A 103 8.23 8.11 18.87
CA ASP A 103 9.36 7.61 19.65
C ASP A 103 10.68 8.22 19.13
N LEU A 104 10.72 8.57 17.83
CA LEU A 104 11.84 9.27 17.21
C LEU A 104 11.90 10.75 17.65
N GLU A 105 10.76 11.42 17.82
CA GLU A 105 10.70 12.80 18.31
C GLU A 105 11.18 12.90 19.77
N GLU A 106 10.81 11.95 20.62
CA GLU A 106 11.25 11.90 22.03
C GLU A 106 12.77 11.67 22.15
N LEU A 107 13.33 10.73 21.36
CA LEU A 107 14.78 10.48 21.32
C LEU A 107 15.59 11.63 20.70
N ALA A 108 15.01 12.40 19.78
CA ALA A 108 15.66 13.57 19.20
C ALA A 108 15.75 14.72 20.22
N ILE A 109 14.74 14.87 21.08
CA ILE A 109 14.75 15.85 22.17
C ILE A 109 15.82 15.50 23.20
N ASP A 110 15.91 14.25 23.64
CA ASP A 110 16.90 13.80 24.64
C ASP A 110 18.36 14.01 24.18
N ASN A 111 18.64 13.71 22.91
CA ASN A 111 19.96 13.93 22.30
C ASN A 111 20.29 15.41 22.01
N SER A 112 19.36 16.35 22.22
CA SER A 112 19.58 17.79 22.02
C SER A 112 19.87 18.56 23.32
N ILE A 113 19.79 17.87 24.47
CA ILE A 113 20.01 18.44 25.81
C ILE A 113 21.38 18.03 26.40
N THR A 114 22.13 17.16 25.70
CA THR A 114 23.52 16.77 26.04
C THR A 114 24.54 17.46 25.16
#